data_AF-A0A3N7D033-F1
#
_entry.id   AF-A0A3N7D033-F1
#
_cell.length_a   1.000
_cell.length_b   1.000
_cell.length_c   1.000
_cell.angle_alpha   90.00
_cell.angle_beta   90.00
_cell.angle_gamma   90.00
#
_symmetry.space_group_name_H-M   'P 1'
#
loop_
_entity.id
_entity.type
_entity.pdbx_description
1 polymer ?
#
loop_
_entity_poly.entity_id
_entity_poly.type
_entity_poly.pdbx_seq_one_letter_code
_entity_poly.pdbx_strand_id
1 'polypeptide(L)'
;MDNRMQVPTEIRDRIFSIANLLYEQSGRSEMPALDKVRELAGIDMVTASQVLKEWRKVLPASATQLSGNTPEELSKTYNEMLSSVWECAKKIANQNLYAAQKSWEQERDELERLRLELSMAYDRQTQELIATQKQLSHQLSINTTNENKLNQMLPKLHEFGTKAVSAQEKVTVLEETVQQLEHRLRTEPQESAFTPPQAADLANGAEAEQADAADRVSKFVKMS
;
A
#
# COMPACT_ATOMS: atom_id res chain seq x y z
N MET A 1 83.08 -23.39 -77.27
CA MET A 1 82.57 -22.00 -77.26
C MET A 1 81.10 -22.10 -77.61
N ASP A 2 80.22 -22.01 -76.61
CA ASP A 2 78.78 -22.09 -76.83
C ASP A 2 78.29 -20.76 -77.42
N ASN A 3 78.05 -20.79 -78.72
CA ASN A 3 77.41 -19.72 -79.47
C ASN A 3 75.94 -19.62 -79.04
N ARG A 4 75.69 -19.02 -77.86
CA ARG A 4 74.36 -18.50 -77.52
C ARG A 4 74.10 -17.32 -78.44
N MET A 5 73.65 -17.62 -79.66
CA MET A 5 73.01 -16.64 -80.54
C MET A 5 71.93 -15.96 -79.71
N GLN A 6 72.18 -14.71 -79.31
CA GLN A 6 71.18 -13.89 -78.65
C GLN A 6 70.06 -13.72 -79.65
N VAL A 7 68.93 -14.36 -79.38
CA VAL A 7 67.72 -14.18 -80.18
C VAL A 7 67.37 -12.70 -80.10
N PRO A 8 67.24 -11.98 -81.23
CA PRO A 8 66.87 -10.58 -81.23
C PRO A 8 65.59 -10.34 -80.43
N THR A 9 65.55 -9.27 -79.64
CA THR A 9 64.44 -8.97 -78.72
C THR A 9 63.08 -8.94 -79.44
N GLU A 10 63.04 -8.41 -80.66
CA GLU A 10 61.82 -8.38 -81.49
C GLU A 10 61.29 -9.79 -81.82
N ILE A 11 62.19 -10.74 -82.08
CA ILE A 11 61.86 -12.14 -82.38
C ILE A 11 61.37 -12.84 -81.12
N ARG A 12 62.02 -12.57 -79.98
CA ARG A 12 61.60 -13.06 -78.66
C ARG A 12 60.20 -12.57 -78.31
N ASP A 13 59.93 -11.27 -78.44
CA ASP A 13 58.66 -10.66 -78.08
C ASP A 13 57.52 -11.15 -78.98
N ARG A 14 57.79 -11.37 -80.28
CA ARG A 14 56.83 -11.98 -81.20
C ARG A 14 56.46 -13.41 -80.78
N ILE A 15 57.45 -14.24 -80.42
CA ILE A 15 57.20 -15.60 -79.93
C ILE A 15 56.42 -15.58 -78.61
N PHE A 16 56.77 -14.69 -77.67
CA PHE A 16 56.06 -14.53 -76.40
C PHE A 16 54.59 -14.13 -76.61
N SER A 17 54.33 -13.18 -77.52
CA SER A 17 52.99 -12.73 -77.87
C SER A 17 52.15 -13.87 -78.47
N ILE A 18 52.70 -14.62 -79.42
CA ILE A 18 52.03 -15.77 -80.04
C ILE A 18 51.81 -16.91 -79.05
N ALA A 19 52.79 -17.19 -78.19
CA ALA A 19 52.67 -18.20 -77.14
C ALA A 19 51.59 -17.83 -76.12
N ASN A 20 51.51 -16.56 -75.70
CA ASN A 20 50.43 -16.08 -74.85
C ASN A 20 49.06 -16.23 -75.53
N LEU A 21 48.95 -15.82 -76.80
CA LEU A 21 47.70 -15.92 -77.55
C LEU A 21 47.22 -17.37 -77.66
N LEU A 22 48.11 -18.30 -77.99
CA LEU A 22 47.76 -19.74 -78.05
C LEU A 22 47.40 -20.31 -76.67
N TYR A 23 48.08 -19.87 -75.62
CA TYR A 23 47.80 -20.28 -74.24
C TYR A 23 46.46 -19.74 -73.74
N GLU A 24 46.07 -18.53 -74.15
CA GLU A 24 44.76 -17.95 -73.83
C GLU A 24 43.65 -18.61 -74.63
N GLN A 25 43.88 -18.92 -75.91
CA GLN A 25 42.92 -19.66 -76.75
C GLN A 25 42.64 -21.06 -76.22
N SER A 26 43.60 -21.71 -75.56
CA SER A 26 43.40 -23.00 -74.89
C SER A 26 42.74 -22.88 -73.50
N GLY A 27 42.30 -21.69 -73.10
CA GLY A 27 41.75 -21.44 -71.77
C GLY A 27 42.78 -21.65 -70.65
N ARG A 28 44.07 -21.45 -70.94
CA ARG A 28 45.20 -21.68 -70.02
C ARG A 28 45.31 -23.13 -69.53
N SER A 29 44.83 -24.08 -70.33
CA SER A 29 44.85 -25.51 -70.00
C SER A 29 45.95 -26.27 -70.73
N GLU A 30 46.24 -25.90 -71.98
CA GLU A 30 47.23 -26.56 -72.82
C GLU A 30 48.39 -25.63 -73.17
N MET A 31 49.61 -26.16 -73.09
CA MET A 31 50.82 -25.45 -73.47
C MET A 31 50.85 -25.25 -74.99
N PRO A 32 51.27 -24.06 -75.49
CA PRO A 32 51.39 -23.81 -76.92
C PRO A 32 52.28 -24.86 -77.61
N ALA A 33 51.75 -25.51 -78.65
CA ALA A 33 52.52 -26.44 -79.45
C ALA A 33 53.63 -25.72 -80.20
N LEU A 34 54.87 -26.24 -80.10
CA LEU A 34 56.06 -25.64 -80.70
C LEU A 34 55.92 -25.43 -82.21
N ASP A 35 55.36 -26.41 -82.93
CA ASP A 35 55.15 -26.30 -84.39
C ASP A 35 54.16 -25.20 -84.74
N LYS A 36 53.14 -24.95 -83.91
CA LYS A 36 52.15 -23.91 -84.15
C LYS A 36 52.71 -22.52 -83.90
N VAL A 37 53.52 -22.38 -82.84
CA VAL A 37 54.25 -21.14 -82.55
C VAL A 37 55.25 -20.84 -83.67
N ARG A 38 55.96 -21.85 -84.18
CA ARG A 38 56.89 -21.72 -85.31
C ARG A 38 56.19 -21.22 -86.57
N GLU A 39 55.06 -21.84 -86.92
CA GLU A 39 54.26 -21.48 -88.11
C GLU A 39 53.76 -20.03 -88.04
N LEU A 40 53.17 -19.63 -86.90
CA LEU A 40 52.60 -18.29 -86.73
C LEU A 40 53.67 -17.20 -86.59
N ALA A 41 54.81 -17.54 -86.00
CA ALA A 41 55.91 -16.59 -85.82
C ALA A 41 56.84 -16.51 -87.04
N GLY A 42 56.83 -17.52 -87.93
CA GLY A 42 57.66 -17.56 -89.15
C GLY A 42 59.16 -17.67 -88.88
N ILE A 43 59.55 -18.39 -87.83
CA ILE A 43 60.94 -18.46 -87.32
C ILE A 43 61.46 -19.91 -87.40
N ASP A 44 62.78 -20.11 -87.29
CA ASP A 44 63.37 -21.45 -87.20
C ASP A 44 63.03 -22.19 -85.90
N MET A 45 63.14 -23.51 -85.95
CA MET A 45 62.78 -24.42 -84.86
C MET A 45 63.62 -24.21 -83.59
N VAL A 46 64.91 -23.92 -83.75
CA VAL A 46 65.85 -23.82 -82.61
C VAL A 46 65.53 -22.58 -81.81
N THR A 47 65.37 -21.44 -82.48
CA THR A 47 64.98 -20.16 -81.89
C THR A 47 63.61 -20.24 -81.21
N ALA A 48 62.59 -20.82 -81.87
CA ALA A 48 61.27 -21.01 -81.29
C ALA A 48 61.32 -21.86 -80.01
N SER A 49 62.07 -22.96 -80.03
CA SER A 49 62.17 -23.88 -78.89
C SER A 49 62.88 -23.27 -77.68
N GLN A 50 63.89 -22.42 -77.91
CA GLN A 50 64.63 -21.74 -76.85
C GLN A 50 63.74 -20.68 -76.18
N VAL A 51 63.07 -19.84 -76.96
CA VAL A 51 62.22 -18.77 -76.43
C VAL A 51 60.96 -19.33 -75.75
N LEU A 52 60.35 -20.41 -76.25
CA LEU A 52 59.23 -21.08 -75.58
C LEU A 52 59.61 -21.68 -74.22
N LYS A 53 60.84 -22.19 -74.06
CA LYS A 53 61.35 -22.63 -72.75
C LYS A 53 61.49 -21.47 -71.78
N GLU A 54 61.91 -20.30 -72.25
CA GLU A 54 62.00 -19.10 -71.42
C GLU A 54 60.61 -18.59 -71.04
N TRP A 55 59.67 -18.54 -72.01
CA TRP A 55 58.28 -18.17 -71.77
C TRP A 55 57.62 -19.05 -70.69
N ARG A 56 57.82 -20.38 -70.76
CA ARG A 56 57.29 -21.32 -69.75
C ARG A 56 57.79 -21.04 -68.33
N LYS A 57 59.01 -20.53 -68.17
CA LYS A 57 59.59 -20.19 -66.86
C LYS A 57 58.97 -18.93 -66.25
N VAL A 58 58.44 -18.04 -67.08
CA VAL A 58 57.81 -16.78 -66.64
C VAL A 58 56.30 -16.97 -66.41
N LEU A 59 55.73 -18.10 -66.84
CA LEU A 59 54.34 -18.42 -66.57
C LEU A 59 54.11 -18.60 -65.05
N PRO A 60 53.16 -17.87 -64.44
CA PRO A 60 52.84 -18.05 -63.03
C PRO A 60 52.36 -19.50 -62.80
N ALA A 61 52.88 -20.13 -61.75
CA ALA A 61 52.47 -21.47 -61.34
C ALA A 61 50.93 -21.54 -61.26
N SER A 62 50.33 -22.55 -61.91
CA SER A 62 48.88 -22.65 -62.07
C SER A 62 48.19 -22.82 -60.71
N ALA A 63 47.05 -22.15 -60.51
CA ALA A 63 46.29 -22.09 -59.25
C ALA A 63 45.90 -23.47 -58.68
N THR A 64 45.90 -24.52 -59.50
CA THR A 64 45.69 -25.92 -59.09
C THR A 64 46.70 -26.39 -58.03
N GLN A 65 47.89 -25.79 -57.95
CA GLN A 65 48.89 -26.12 -56.92
C GLN A 65 48.63 -25.47 -55.55
N LEU A 66 47.69 -24.52 -55.45
CA LEU A 66 47.37 -23.82 -54.20
C LEU A 66 46.13 -24.40 -53.47
N SER A 67 45.43 -25.37 -54.06
CA SER A 67 44.23 -25.98 -53.49
C SER A 67 44.52 -27.16 -52.54
N GLY A 68 45.79 -27.47 -52.26
CA GLY A 68 46.19 -28.60 -51.41
C GLY A 68 46.67 -28.14 -50.04
N ASN A 69 45.92 -28.51 -49.01
CA ASN A 69 46.16 -28.30 -47.58
C ASN A 69 46.07 -26.84 -47.10
N THR A 70 44.92 -26.48 -46.54
CA THR A 70 44.91 -25.52 -45.44
C THR A 70 45.92 -26.02 -44.40
N PRO A 71 46.92 -25.24 -43.99
CA PRO A 71 47.92 -25.68 -43.02
C PRO A 71 47.24 -26.25 -41.78
N GLU A 72 47.55 -27.50 -41.44
CA GLU A 72 46.97 -28.23 -40.32
C GLU A 72 47.13 -27.47 -38.99
N GLU A 73 48.17 -26.65 -38.90
CA GLU A 73 48.42 -25.76 -37.77
C GLU A 73 47.41 -24.59 -37.67
N LEU A 74 46.94 -24.07 -38.81
CA LEU A 74 45.89 -23.03 -38.84
C LEU A 74 44.52 -23.62 -38.46
N SER A 75 44.20 -24.84 -38.90
CA SER A 75 42.93 -25.47 -38.52
C SER A 75 42.91 -25.84 -37.04
N LYS A 76 44.03 -26.32 -36.49
CA LYS A 76 44.18 -26.61 -35.05
C LYS A 76 44.03 -25.35 -34.21
N THR A 77 44.75 -24.28 -34.54
CA THR A 77 44.66 -23.00 -33.80
C THR A 77 43.27 -22.38 -33.87
N TYR A 78 42.58 -22.49 -35.01
CA TYR A 78 41.19 -22.03 -35.13
C TYR A 78 40.22 -22.81 -34.26
N ASN A 79 40.34 -24.15 -34.23
CA ASN A 79 39.50 -24.99 -33.37
C ASN A 79 39.76 -24.73 -31.87
N GLU A 80 41.00 -24.50 -31.47
CA GLU A 80 41.36 -24.12 -30.10
C GLU A 80 40.76 -22.76 -29.71
N MET A 81 40.86 -21.77 -30.59
CA MET A 81 40.23 -20.46 -30.40
C MET A 81 38.70 -20.58 -30.25
N LEU A 82 38.03 -21.31 -31.15
CA LEU A 82 36.58 -21.54 -31.07
C LEU A 82 36.18 -22.23 -29.76
N SER A 83 36.93 -23.24 -29.34
CA SER A 83 36.73 -23.90 -28.05
C SER A 83 36.85 -22.91 -26.89
N SER A 84 37.88 -22.06 -26.90
CA SER A 84 38.08 -21.05 -25.85
C SER A 84 36.95 -20.02 -25.78
N VAL A 85 36.46 -19.56 -26.94
CA VAL A 85 35.34 -18.61 -27.03
C VAL A 85 34.06 -19.26 -26.53
N TRP A 86 33.82 -20.51 -26.89
CA TRP A 86 32.67 -21.28 -26.42
C TRP A 86 32.71 -21.51 -24.91
N GLU A 87 33.85 -21.87 -24.33
CA GLU A 87 34.00 -22.00 -22.88
C GLU A 87 33.78 -20.68 -22.16
N CYS A 88 34.29 -19.58 -22.70
CA CYS A 88 34.06 -18.24 -22.16
C CYS A 88 32.56 -17.86 -22.20
N ALA A 89 31.90 -18.09 -23.34
CA ALA A 89 30.48 -17.83 -23.51
C ALA A 89 29.63 -18.65 -22.52
N LYS A 90 29.93 -19.95 -22.37
CA LYS A 90 29.27 -20.81 -21.38
C LYS A 90 29.48 -20.31 -19.95
N LYS A 91 30.70 -19.89 -19.61
CA LYS A 91 31.00 -19.34 -18.28
C LYS A 91 30.18 -18.09 -18.00
N ILE A 92 30.10 -17.16 -18.95
CA ILE A 92 29.30 -15.93 -18.82
C ILE A 92 27.81 -16.27 -18.71
N ALA A 93 27.30 -17.18 -19.55
CA ALA A 93 25.91 -17.60 -19.50
C ALA A 93 25.55 -18.22 -18.14
N ASN A 94 26.41 -19.09 -17.60
CA ASN A 94 26.21 -19.70 -16.28
C ASN A 94 26.29 -18.66 -15.15
N GLN A 95 27.21 -17.70 -15.23
CA GLN A 95 27.32 -16.61 -14.27
C GLN A 95 26.06 -15.74 -14.29
N ASN A 96 25.56 -15.39 -15.47
CA ASN A 96 24.32 -14.62 -15.63
C ASN A 96 23.11 -15.40 -15.12
N LEU A 97 23.04 -16.70 -15.39
CA LEU A 97 21.97 -17.57 -14.88
C LEU A 97 21.97 -17.61 -13.35
N TYR A 98 23.13 -17.82 -12.74
CA TYR A 98 23.26 -17.84 -11.28
C TYR A 98 22.92 -16.47 -10.66
N ALA A 99 23.37 -15.38 -11.27
CA ALA A 99 23.04 -14.03 -10.83
C ALA A 99 21.53 -13.76 -10.90
N ALA A 100 20.87 -14.15 -12.00
CA ALA A 100 19.43 -14.00 -12.17
C ALA A 100 18.62 -14.88 -11.21
N GLN A 101 19.05 -16.12 -10.97
CA GLN A 101 18.44 -17.01 -9.98
C GLN A 101 18.53 -16.39 -8.58
N LYS A 102 19.70 -15.89 -8.22
CA LYS A 102 19.91 -15.25 -6.91
C LYS A 102 19.07 -13.98 -6.75
N SER A 103 19.01 -13.11 -7.77
CA SER A 103 18.17 -11.89 -7.68
C SER A 103 16.69 -12.25 -7.59
N TRP A 104 16.25 -13.27 -8.32
CA TRP A 104 14.86 -13.74 -8.26
C TRP A 104 14.51 -14.35 -6.90
N GLU A 105 15.40 -15.16 -6.31
CA GLU A 105 15.21 -15.68 -4.95
C GLU A 105 15.13 -14.55 -3.92
N GLN A 106 15.99 -13.53 -4.04
CA GLN A 106 15.96 -12.35 -3.18
C GLN A 106 14.65 -11.57 -3.31
N GLU A 107 14.19 -11.32 -4.53
CA GLU A 107 12.90 -10.64 -4.79
C GLU A 107 11.73 -11.46 -4.25
N ARG A 108 11.75 -12.78 -4.40
CA ARG A 108 10.70 -13.66 -3.89
C ARG A 108 10.66 -13.63 -2.36
N ASP A 109 11.80 -13.71 -1.71
CA ASP A 109 11.88 -13.68 -0.25
C ASP A 109 11.44 -12.31 0.31
N GLU A 110 11.81 -11.22 -0.36
CA GLU A 110 11.33 -9.87 -0.02
C GLU A 110 9.82 -9.73 -0.23
N LEU A 111 9.27 -10.25 -1.32
CA LEU A 111 7.83 -10.23 -1.58
C LEU A 111 7.05 -11.02 -0.52
N GLU A 112 7.55 -12.19 -0.11
CA GLU A 112 6.90 -12.98 0.94
C GLU A 112 6.96 -12.25 2.29
N ARG A 113 8.08 -11.58 2.60
CA ARG A 113 8.20 -10.74 3.77
C ARG A 113 7.20 -9.59 3.75
N LEU A 114 7.14 -8.82 2.66
CA LEU A 114 6.20 -7.69 2.52
C LEU A 114 4.74 -8.15 2.60
N ARG A 115 4.41 -9.31 2.00
CA ARG A 115 3.09 -9.91 2.10
C ARG A 115 2.72 -10.23 3.54
N LEU A 116 3.65 -10.79 4.32
CA LEU A 116 3.40 -11.12 5.73
C LEU A 116 3.27 -9.86 6.58
N GLU A 117 4.16 -8.87 6.40
CA GLU A 117 4.08 -7.58 7.07
C GLU A 117 2.74 -6.88 6.77
N LEU A 118 2.28 -6.90 5.51
CA LEU A 118 0.99 -6.32 5.10
C LEU A 118 -0.20 -7.06 5.71
N SER A 119 -0.17 -8.40 5.74
CA SER A 119 -1.21 -9.20 6.41
C SER A 119 -1.31 -8.85 7.88
N MET A 120 -0.18 -8.78 8.58
CA MET A 120 -0.14 -8.41 10.00
C MET A 120 -0.65 -6.98 10.23
N ALA A 121 -0.34 -6.04 9.34
CA ALA A 121 -0.85 -4.67 9.42
C ALA A 121 -2.38 -4.62 9.24
N TYR A 122 -2.94 -5.38 8.29
CA TYR A 122 -4.39 -5.48 8.11
C TYR A 122 -5.09 -6.15 9.29
N ASP A 123 -4.52 -7.21 9.84
CA ASP A 123 -5.06 -7.88 11.03
C ASP A 123 -5.09 -6.91 12.22
N ARG A 124 -4.01 -6.16 12.42
CA ARG A 124 -3.94 -5.12 13.45
C ARG A 124 -4.98 -4.02 13.23
N GLN A 125 -5.09 -3.50 12.01
CA GLN A 125 -6.06 -2.46 11.68
C GLN A 125 -7.50 -2.96 11.90
N THR A 126 -7.78 -4.22 11.59
CA THR A 126 -9.08 -4.84 11.83
C THR A 126 -9.39 -4.93 13.32
N GLN A 127 -8.41 -5.33 14.14
CA GLN A 127 -8.57 -5.36 15.60
C GLN A 127 -8.79 -3.97 16.19
N GLU A 128 -8.04 -2.97 15.73
CA GLU A 128 -8.20 -1.56 16.14
C GLU A 128 -9.57 -1.01 15.74
N LEU A 129 -10.06 -1.32 14.53
CA LEU A 129 -11.41 -0.96 14.08
C LEU A 129 -12.49 -1.59 14.96
N ILE A 130 -12.37 -2.89 15.25
CA ILE A 130 -13.33 -3.59 16.13
C ILE A 130 -13.32 -2.97 17.54
N ALA A 131 -12.14 -2.66 18.08
CA ALA A 131 -12.01 -2.04 19.40
C ALA A 131 -12.64 -0.65 19.46
N THR A 132 -12.37 0.19 18.45
CA THR A 132 -12.95 1.55 18.37
C THR A 132 -14.46 1.52 18.16
N GLN A 133 -14.97 0.60 17.34
CA GLN A 133 -16.42 0.39 17.18
C GLN A 133 -17.10 -0.03 18.49
N LYS A 134 -16.46 -0.92 19.27
CA LYS A 134 -16.95 -1.32 20.60
C LYS A 134 -16.95 -0.16 21.58
N GLN A 135 -15.89 0.66 21.59
CA GLN A 135 -15.83 1.86 22.44
C GLN A 135 -16.91 2.87 22.05
N LEU A 136 -17.10 3.10 20.75
CA LEU A 136 -18.11 4.01 20.24
C LEU A 136 -19.53 3.54 20.62
N SER A 137 -19.85 2.27 20.42
CA SER A 137 -21.17 1.73 20.77
C SER A 137 -21.43 1.80 22.28
N HIS A 138 -20.41 1.54 23.10
CA HIS A 138 -20.50 1.70 24.55
C HIS A 138 -20.76 3.16 24.94
N GLN A 139 -20.04 4.11 24.34
CA GLN A 139 -20.20 5.53 24.62
C GLN A 139 -21.58 6.04 24.19
N LEU A 140 -22.09 5.59 23.04
CA LEU A 140 -23.43 5.90 22.59
C LEU A 140 -24.49 5.39 23.58
N SER A 141 -24.34 4.16 24.08
CA SER A 141 -25.25 3.60 25.10
C SER A 141 -25.25 4.40 26.41
N ILE A 142 -24.06 4.82 26.87
CA ILE A 142 -23.93 5.71 28.03
C ILE A 142 -24.64 7.05 27.76
N ASN A 143 -24.42 7.64 26.59
CA ASN A 143 -25.02 8.92 26.24
C ASN A 143 -26.55 8.84 26.20
N THR A 144 -27.11 7.82 25.54
CA THR A 144 -28.56 7.56 25.54
C THR A 144 -29.10 7.38 26.96
N THR A 145 -28.35 6.69 27.83
CA THR A 145 -28.74 6.53 29.24
C THR A 145 -28.74 7.87 29.98
N ASN A 146 -27.75 8.73 29.73
CA ASN A 146 -27.66 10.06 30.32
C ASN A 146 -28.78 10.98 29.81
N GLU A 147 -29.07 10.98 28.50
CA GLU A 147 -30.20 11.69 27.90
C GLU A 147 -31.52 11.24 28.54
N ASN A 148 -31.73 9.93 28.71
CA ASN A 148 -32.90 9.40 29.39
C ASN A 148 -33.01 9.88 30.85
N LYS A 149 -31.90 9.91 31.60
CA LYS A 149 -31.88 10.44 32.97
C LYS A 149 -32.21 11.94 33.00
N LEU A 150 -31.63 12.73 32.09
CA LEU A 150 -31.93 14.16 31.98
C LEU A 150 -33.41 14.39 31.67
N ASN A 151 -33.96 13.65 30.71
CA ASN A 151 -35.38 13.69 30.34
C ASN A 151 -36.31 13.28 31.50
N GLN A 152 -35.87 12.39 32.40
CA GLN A 152 -36.61 12.04 33.62
C GLN A 152 -36.50 13.08 34.73
N MET A 153 -35.38 13.82 34.81
CA MET A 153 -35.16 14.84 35.84
C MET A 153 -35.85 16.18 35.52
N LEU A 154 -35.91 16.58 34.25
CA LEU A 154 -36.58 17.80 33.80
C LEU A 154 -38.03 17.96 34.31
N PRO A 155 -38.93 16.98 34.16
CA PRO A 155 -40.31 17.10 34.65
C PRO A 155 -40.38 17.14 36.19
N LYS A 156 -39.49 16.42 36.88
CA LYS A 156 -39.40 16.48 38.35
C LYS A 156 -39.00 17.87 38.81
N LEU A 157 -38.02 18.49 38.16
CA LEU A 157 -37.59 19.86 38.47
C LEU A 157 -38.73 20.86 38.23
N HIS A 158 -39.49 20.69 37.14
CA HIS A 158 -40.68 21.48 36.87
C HIS A 158 -41.75 21.32 37.98
N GLU A 159 -42.02 20.08 38.40
CA GLU A 159 -42.97 19.79 39.49
C GLU A 159 -42.53 20.38 40.84
N PHE A 160 -41.24 20.31 41.17
CA PHE A 160 -40.71 20.97 42.36
C PHE A 160 -40.84 22.49 42.26
N GLY A 161 -40.57 23.07 41.09
CA GLY A 161 -40.76 24.50 40.82
C GLY A 161 -42.21 24.95 41.05
N THR A 162 -43.19 24.23 40.51
CA THR A 162 -44.62 24.56 40.71
C THR A 162 -45.04 24.42 42.17
N LYS A 163 -44.58 23.37 42.86
CA LYS A 163 -44.82 23.19 44.31
C LYS A 163 -44.21 24.32 45.14
N ALA A 164 -43.01 24.78 44.80
CA ALA A 164 -42.35 25.89 45.49
C ALA A 164 -43.12 27.21 45.32
N VAL A 165 -43.58 27.52 44.10
CA VAL A 165 -44.43 28.69 43.83
C VAL A 165 -45.72 28.63 44.64
N SER A 166 -46.43 27.49 44.64
CA SER A 166 -47.67 27.33 45.41
C SER A 166 -47.44 27.43 46.93
N ALA A 167 -46.32 26.90 47.44
CA ALA A 167 -45.97 27.06 48.85
C ALA A 167 -45.68 28.53 49.19
N GLN A 168 -45.01 29.25 48.30
CA GLN A 168 -44.74 30.68 48.45
C GLN A 168 -46.05 31.49 48.48
N GLU A 169 -46.98 31.22 47.56
CA GLU A 169 -48.32 31.84 47.56
C GLU A 169 -49.09 31.58 48.87
N LYS A 170 -48.99 30.37 49.43
CA LYS A 170 -49.60 30.06 50.73
C LYS A 170 -48.95 30.83 51.87
N VAL A 171 -47.62 31.00 51.85
CA VAL A 171 -46.90 31.80 52.84
C VAL A 171 -47.32 33.26 52.74
N THR A 172 -47.41 33.84 51.55
CA THR A 172 -47.86 35.24 51.39
C THR A 172 -49.30 35.43 51.87
N VAL A 173 -50.21 34.50 51.58
CA VAL A 173 -51.59 34.56 52.10
C VAL A 173 -51.61 34.43 53.63
N LEU A 174 -50.80 33.54 54.21
CA LEU A 174 -50.71 33.42 55.67
C LEU A 174 -50.16 34.70 56.30
N GLU A 175 -49.12 35.29 55.72
CA GLU A 175 -48.57 36.58 56.17
C GLU A 175 -49.63 37.69 56.11
N GLU A 176 -50.40 37.79 55.02
CA GLU A 176 -51.51 38.73 54.91
C GLU A 176 -52.58 38.47 55.98
N THR A 177 -52.94 37.21 56.25
CA THR A 177 -53.94 36.88 57.28
C THR A 177 -53.44 37.19 58.69
N VAL A 178 -52.16 36.97 58.97
CA VAL A 178 -51.53 37.33 60.26
C VAL A 178 -51.56 38.85 60.42
N GLN A 179 -51.19 39.62 59.39
CA GLN A 179 -51.28 41.08 59.41
C GLN A 179 -52.71 41.58 59.63
N GLN A 180 -53.70 40.96 58.99
CA GLN A 180 -55.12 41.29 59.18
C GLN A 180 -55.58 40.99 60.62
N LEU A 181 -55.18 39.85 61.19
CA LEU A 181 -55.50 39.48 62.58
C LEU A 181 -54.81 40.42 63.58
N GLU A 182 -53.56 40.79 63.35
CA GLU A 182 -52.83 41.77 64.15
C GLU A 182 -53.48 43.15 64.09
N HIS A 183 -53.90 43.60 62.90
CA HIS A 183 -54.65 44.85 62.75
C HIS A 183 -55.97 44.78 63.51
N ARG A 184 -56.75 43.70 63.37
CA ARG A 184 -57.99 43.48 64.12
C ARG A 184 -57.74 43.58 65.62
N LEU A 185 -56.76 42.85 66.14
CA LEU A 185 -56.40 42.86 67.56
C LEU A 185 -56.00 44.27 68.04
N ARG A 186 -55.34 45.07 67.19
CA ARG A 186 -54.96 46.45 67.49
C ARG A 186 -56.12 47.45 67.40
N THR A 187 -57.10 47.21 66.52
CA THR A 187 -58.33 48.02 66.42
C THR A 187 -59.40 47.63 67.44
N GLU A 188 -59.28 46.44 68.04
CA GLU A 188 -60.19 45.93 69.07
C GLU A 188 -59.69 46.21 70.51
N PRO A 189 -59.51 47.49 70.90
CA PRO A 189 -59.74 47.88 72.28
C PRO A 189 -60.74 49.05 72.32
N GLN A 190 -62.01 48.78 72.69
CA GLN A 190 -63.01 49.70 73.30
C GLN A 190 -64.48 49.31 73.00
N GLU A 191 -64.93 48.07 73.24
CA GLU A 191 -66.39 47.80 73.36
C GLU A 191 -66.78 46.98 74.61
N SER A 192 -65.89 46.83 75.59
CA SER A 192 -66.25 46.20 76.86
C SER A 192 -65.62 46.92 78.05
N ALA A 193 -65.95 48.21 78.21
CA ALA A 193 -65.78 48.93 79.46
C ALA A 193 -67.13 48.99 80.21
N PHE A 194 -67.22 48.21 81.28
CA PHE A 194 -67.91 48.52 82.55
C PHE A 194 -69.45 48.48 82.64
N THR A 195 -69.97 47.48 83.37
CA THR A 195 -70.97 47.64 84.45
C THR A 195 -70.97 46.42 85.40
N PRO A 196 -70.72 46.59 86.71
CA PRO A 196 -71.17 45.66 87.77
C PRO A 196 -72.26 46.32 88.64
N PRO A 197 -73.02 45.63 89.55
CA PRO A 197 -73.26 44.18 89.73
C PRO A 197 -74.76 43.79 90.01
N GLN A 198 -75.10 42.49 90.02
CA GLN A 198 -76.16 41.93 90.88
C GLN A 198 -75.80 40.49 91.27
N ALA A 199 -75.09 40.35 92.39
CA ALA A 199 -74.65 39.08 92.99
C ALA A 199 -75.33 38.81 94.34
N ALA A 200 -76.55 39.31 94.55
CA ALA A 200 -77.26 39.19 95.83
C ALA A 200 -78.40 38.15 95.84
N ASP A 201 -78.93 37.71 94.69
CA ASP A 201 -80.21 36.98 94.67
C ASP A 201 -80.15 35.47 94.37
N LEU A 202 -78.98 34.86 94.16
CA LEU A 202 -78.88 33.40 93.96
C LEU A 202 -78.26 32.64 95.14
N ALA A 203 -77.69 33.35 96.13
CA ALA A 203 -77.32 32.73 97.42
C ALA A 203 -78.56 32.25 98.21
N ASN A 204 -79.72 32.90 98.02
CA ASN A 204 -80.99 32.52 98.65
C ASN A 204 -81.66 31.27 98.02
N GLY A 205 -81.27 30.87 96.81
CA GLY A 205 -81.80 29.67 96.15
C GLY A 205 -81.15 28.37 96.62
N ALA A 206 -79.87 28.43 97.02
CA ALA A 206 -79.12 27.24 97.43
C ALA A 206 -79.38 26.84 98.90
N GLU A 207 -79.75 27.77 99.77
CA GLU A 207 -80.08 27.47 101.18
C GLU A 207 -81.49 26.85 101.34
N ALA A 208 -82.42 27.12 100.42
CA ALA A 208 -83.77 26.52 100.44
C ALA A 208 -83.77 25.03 100.01
N GLU A 209 -82.82 24.61 99.17
CA GLU A 209 -82.72 23.24 98.66
C GLU A 209 -81.98 22.30 99.64
N GLN A 210 -81.12 22.84 100.51
CA GLN A 210 -80.47 22.08 101.59
C GLN A 210 -81.38 21.81 102.81
N ALA A 211 -82.37 22.66 103.07
CA ALA A 211 -83.33 22.46 104.16
C ALA A 211 -84.37 21.35 103.86
N ASP A 212 -84.81 21.21 102.59
CA ASP A 212 -85.77 20.17 102.17
C ASP A 212 -85.14 18.76 102.12
N ALA A 213 -83.82 18.68 101.87
CA ALA A 213 -83.07 17.42 101.92
C ALA A 213 -82.89 16.90 103.36
N ALA A 214 -82.79 17.79 104.36
CA ALA A 214 -82.60 17.40 105.77
C ALA A 214 -83.88 16.89 106.45
N ASP A 215 -85.07 17.42 106.10
CA ASP A 215 -86.35 16.97 106.65
C ASP A 215 -86.77 15.58 106.13
N ARG A 216 -86.41 15.25 104.88
CA ARG A 216 -86.69 13.93 104.27
C ARG A 216 -85.85 12.80 104.86
N VAL A 217 -84.63 13.08 105.33
CA VAL A 217 -83.77 12.10 106.01
C VAL A 217 -84.21 11.88 107.46
N SER A 218 -84.71 12.91 108.15
CA SER A 218 -85.22 12.79 109.53
C SER A 218 -86.54 11.99 109.63
N LYS A 219 -87.39 12.05 108.59
CA LYS A 219 -88.63 11.23 108.50
C LYS A 219 -88.39 9.75 108.23
N PHE A 220 -87.24 9.38 107.66
CA PHE A 220 -86.88 7.97 107.39
C PHE A 220 -86.24 7.27 108.60
N VAL A 221 -85.72 8.00 109.60
CA VAL A 221 -85.07 7.45 110.80
C VAL A 221 -86.04 7.26 111.98
N LYS A 222 -87.28 7.77 111.90
CA LYS A 222 -88.33 7.60 112.93
C LYS A 222 -89.41 6.54 112.62
N MET A 223 -89.20 5.70 111.59
CA MET A 223 -90.05 4.54 111.26
C MET A 223 -89.27 3.21 111.32
N SER A 224 -88.31 3.11 112.23
CA SER A 224 -87.78 1.87 112.83
C SER A 224 -87.80 2.02 114.34
#